data_AF-A0A1L5F9F1-F1
#
_entry.id   AF-A0A1L5F9F1-F1
#
_cell.length_a   1.000
_cell.length_b   1.000
_cell.length_c   1.000
_cell.angle_alpha   90.00
_cell.angle_beta   90.00
_cell.angle_gamma   90.00
#
_symmetry.space_group_name_H-M   'P 1'
#
loop_
_entity.id
_entity.type
_entity.pdbx_description
1 polymer ?
#
loop_
_entity_poly.entity_id
_entity_poly.type
_entity_poly.pdbx_seq_one_letter_code
_entity_poly.pdbx_strand_id
1 'polypeptide(L)' 'MLEKLTREELISLVSKIVECEGTEEEIDEMIEIVKRNVPHPEVSDLIYWNEEELTPKQIVDIALAYKPIQL' A
#
# COMPACT_ATOMS: atom_id res chain seq x y z
N MET A 1 6.37 -18.34 -7.49
CA MET A 1 6.71 -17.71 -6.20
C MET A 1 6.28 -16.26 -6.32
N LEU A 2 5.53 -15.69 -5.36
CA LEU A 2 5.27 -14.26 -5.38
C LEU A 2 6.58 -13.53 -5.13
N GLU A 3 6.98 -12.65 -6.04
CA GLU A 3 8.11 -11.76 -5.80
C GLU A 3 7.70 -10.75 -4.73
N LYS A 4 8.42 -10.77 -3.60
CA LYS A 4 8.28 -9.73 -2.58
C LYS A 4 8.90 -8.45 -3.13
N LEU A 5 8.10 -7.40 -3.20
CA LEU A 5 8.57 -6.08 -3.55
C LEU A 5 9.46 -5.52 -2.44
N THR A 6 10.47 -4.77 -2.86
CA THR A 6 11.24 -3.91 -1.97
C THR A 6 10.38 -2.77 -1.45
N ARG A 7 10.85 -2.13 -0.37
CA ARG A 7 10.17 -0.96 0.20
C ARG A 7 10.05 0.17 -0.83
N GLU A 8 11.09 0.40 -1.62
CA GLU A 8 11.15 1.45 -2.64
C GLU A 8 10.16 1.19 -3.78
N GLU A 9 10.03 -0.06 -4.21
CA GLU A 9 9.05 -0.46 -5.22
C GLU A 9 7.61 -0.31 -4.70
N LEU A 10 7.36 -0.66 -3.43
CA LEU A 10 6.05 -0.42 -2.80
C LEU A 10 5.71 1.06 -2.73
N ILE A 11 6.69 1.92 -2.42
CA ILE A 11 6.47 3.38 -2.40
C ILE A 11 6.13 3.89 -3.79
N SER A 12 6.86 3.45 -4.81
CA SER A 12 6.55 3.84 -6.19
C SER A 12 5.15 3.38 -6.59
N LEU A 13 4.76 2.16 -6.22
CA LEU A 13 3.45 1.60 -6.54
C LEU A 13 2.31 2.37 -5.83
N VAL A 14 2.47 2.67 -4.54
CA VAL A 14 1.50 3.48 -3.79
C VAL A 14 1.41 4.90 -4.34
N SER A 15 2.52 5.50 -4.80
CA SER A 15 2.50 6.82 -5.46
C SER A 15 1.60 6.81 -6.68
N LYS A 16 1.72 5.78 -7.54
CA LYS A 16 0.88 5.63 -8.74
C LYS A 16 -0.60 5.51 -8.40
N ILE A 17 -0.93 4.73 -7.36
CA ILE A 17 -2.31 4.59 -6.88
C ILE A 17 -2.87 5.93 -6.42
N VAL A 18 -2.11 6.67 -5.59
CA VAL A 18 -2.53 7.98 -5.05
C VAL A 18 -2.66 9.04 -6.14
N GLU A 19 -1.79 9.00 -7.16
CA GLU A 19 -1.83 9.90 -8.31
C GLU A 19 -2.86 9.49 -9.38
N CYS A 20 -3.60 8.40 -9.16
CA CYS A 20 -4.52 7.79 -10.12
C CYS A 20 -3.86 7.52 -11.49
N GLU A 21 -2.60 7.07 -11.49
CA GLU A 21 -1.86 6.73 -12.70
C GLU A 21 -2.22 5.31 -13.17
N GLY A 22 -3.18 5.23 -14.10
CA GLY A 22 -3.60 3.98 -14.75
C GLY A 22 -5.11 3.94 -14.99
N THR A 23 -5.58 2.82 -15.54
CA THR A 23 -7.00 2.48 -15.60
C THR A 23 -7.49 1.98 -14.23
N GLU A 24 -8.82 1.95 -14.04
CA GLU A 24 -9.42 1.40 -12.81
C GLU A 24 -8.97 -0.05 -12.55
N GLU A 25 -8.95 -0.88 -13.59
CA GLU A 25 -8.49 -2.27 -13.51
C GLU A 25 -7.00 -2.35 -13.11
N GLU A 26 -6.13 -1.52 -13.69
CA GLU A 26 -4.72 -1.47 -13.31
C GLU A 26 -4.55 -1.00 -11.85
N ILE A 27 -5.33 -0.01 -11.41
CA ILE A 27 -5.28 0.48 -10.03
C ILE A 27 -5.72 -0.61 -9.05
N ASP A 28 -6.79 -1.35 -9.36
CA ASP A 28 -7.24 -2.50 -8.57
C ASP A 28 -6.15 -3.58 -8.46
N GLU A 29 -5.46 -3.89 -9.55
CA GLU A 29 -4.33 -4.81 -9.54
C GLU A 29 -3.17 -4.29 -8.68
N MET A 30 -2.84 -3.00 -8.78
CA MET A 30 -1.79 -2.37 -7.96
C MET A 30 -2.13 -2.45 -6.48
N ILE A 31 -3.38 -2.19 -6.08
CA ILE A 31 -3.84 -2.31 -4.68
C ILE A 31 -3.64 -3.75 -4.18
N GLU A 32 -4.06 -4.74 -4.96
CA GLU A 32 -3.93 -6.15 -4.61
C GLU A 32 -2.47 -6.58 -4.43
N ILE A 33 -1.57 -6.03 -5.25
CA ILE A 33 -0.13 -6.24 -5.10
C ILE A 33 0.36 -5.64 -3.77
N VAL A 34 -0.02 -4.42 -3.42
CA VAL A 34 0.36 -3.78 -2.15
C VAL A 34 -0.12 -4.60 -0.95
N LYS A 35 -1.40 -4.99 -0.93
CA LYS A 35 -2.01 -5.81 0.15
C LYS A 35 -1.24 -7.10 0.40
N ARG A 36 -0.79 -7.79 -0.65
CA ARG A 36 -0.05 -9.06 -0.52
C ARG A 36 1.38 -8.89 -0.02
N ASN A 37 1.94 -7.67 -0.08
CA ASN A 37 3.33 -7.38 0.26
C ASN A 37 3.51 -6.76 1.66
N VAL A 38 2.43 -6.36 2.33
CA VAL A 38 2.48 -5.71 3.65
C VAL A 38 1.71 -6.53 4.70
N PRO A 39 2.11 -6.51 5.99
CA PRO A 39 1.39 -7.17 7.07
C PRO A 39 0.12 -6.43 7.51
N HIS A 40 -0.07 -5.17 7.10
CA HIS A 40 -1.23 -4.37 7.50
C HIS A 40 -2.52 -4.87 6.80
N PRO A 41 -3.55 -5.29 7.56
CA PRO A 41 -4.75 -5.90 6.99
C PRO A 41 -5.55 -4.94 6.11
N GLU A 42 -5.57 -3.65 6.49
CA GLU A 42 -6.38 -2.61 5.83
C GLU A 42 -5.49 -1.54 5.18
N VAL A 43 -4.46 -1.93 4.41
CA VAL A 43 -3.57 -0.94 3.76
C VAL A 43 -4.30 -0.04 2.75
N SER A 44 -5.39 -0.53 2.13
CA SER A 44 -6.23 0.30 1.26
C SER A 44 -6.86 1.48 2.01
N ASP A 45 -7.19 1.32 3.29
CA ASP A 45 -7.75 2.40 4.09
C ASP A 45 -6.71 3.48 4.37
N LEU A 46 -5.43 3.10 4.56
CA LEU A 46 -4.33 4.06 4.66
C LEU A 46 -4.12 4.84 3.35
N ILE A 47 -4.51 4.29 2.21
CA ILE A 47 -4.40 4.95 0.90
C ILE A 47 -5.58 5.89 0.66
N TYR A 48 -6.81 5.42 0.88
CA TYR A 48 -8.02 6.14 0.47
C TYR A 48 -8.68 6.98 1.57
N TRP A 49 -8.55 6.56 2.83
CA TRP A 49 -9.30 7.13 3.98
C TRP A 49 -8.37 7.75 5.02
N ASN A 50 -7.21 8.21 4.57
CA ASN A 50 -6.21 8.82 5.41
C ASN A 50 -6.47 10.32 5.59
N GLU A 51 -7.00 10.68 6.76
CA GLU A 51 -7.27 12.07 7.17
C GLU A 51 -5.99 12.86 7.50
N GLU A 52 -4.86 12.19 7.70
CA GLU A 52 -3.58 12.81 8.08
C GLU A 52 -2.73 13.25 6.86
N GLU A 53 -3.25 13.12 5.63
CA GLU A 53 -2.54 13.43 4.38
C GLU A 53 -1.15 12.77 4.28
N LEU A 54 -1.00 11.57 4.86
CA LEU A 54 0.20 10.74 4.75
C LEU A 54 0.71 10.62 3.31
N THR A 55 2.02 10.81 3.15
CA THR A 55 2.72 10.56 1.88
C THR A 55 2.77 9.06 1.56
N PRO A 56 2.93 8.66 0.28
CA PRO A 56 3.14 7.26 -0.11
C PRO A 56 4.23 6.55 0.70
N LYS A 57 5.30 7.27 1.04
CA LYS A 57 6.37 6.78 1.91
C LYS A 57 5.86 6.41 3.30
N GLN A 58 5.10 7.30 3.94
CA GLN A 58 4.57 7.06 5.29
C GLN A 58 3.54 5.93 5.30
N ILE A 59 2.68 5.85 4.28
CA ILE A 59 1.71 4.76 4.13
C ILE A 59 2.44 3.41 4.10
N VAL A 60 3.48 3.27 3.27
CA VAL A 60 4.27 2.03 3.19
C VAL A 60 5.00 1.74 4.50
N ASP A 61 5.57 2.74 5.15
CA ASP A 61 6.26 2.57 6.43
C ASP A 61 5.32 2.06 7.53
N ILE A 62 4.12 2.64 7.65
CA ILE A 62 3.09 2.19 8.60
C ILE A 62 2.64 0.78 8.25
N ALA A 63 2.38 0.52 6.96
CA ALA A 63 1.88 -0.76 6.50
C ALA A 63 2.88 -1.90 6.78
N LEU A 64 4.18 -1.67 6.55
CA LEU A 64 5.25 -2.63 6.83
C LEU A 64 5.54 -2.81 8.32
N ALA A 65 5.35 -1.76 9.12
CA ALA A 65 5.58 -1.80 10.57
C ALA A 65 4.41 -2.43 11.35
N TYR A 66 3.25 -2.66 10.71
CA TYR A 66 2.07 -3.20 11.38
C TYR A 66 2.37 -4.54 12.07
N LYS A 67 1.95 -4.63 13.32
CA LYS A 67 2.01 -5.85 14.13
C LYS A 67 0.59 -6.21 14.54
N PRO A 68 0.08 -7.38 14.12
CA PRO A 68 -1.21 -7.86 14.60
C PRO A 68 -1.23 -7.87 16.13
N ILE A 69 -2.28 -7.31 16.73
CA ILE A 69 -2.51 -7.42 18.17
C ILE A 69 -2.90 -8.88 18.43
N GLN A 70 -2.12 -9.58 19.25
CA GLN A 70 -2.56 -10.87 19.78
C GLN A 70 -3.58 -10.60 20.88
N LEU A 71 -4.82 -11.03 20.66
CA LEU A 71 -5.91 -11.05 21.63
C LEU A 71 -5.91 -12.35 22.42
#